data_AF-A0A8T3ZVZ4-F1
#
_entry.id   AF-A0A8T3ZVZ4-F1
#
_cell.length_a   1.000
_cell.length_b   1.000
_cell.length_c   1.000
_cell.angle_alpha   90.00
_cell.angle_beta   90.00
_cell.angle_gamma   90.00
#
_symmetry.space_group_name_H-M   'P 1'
#
loop_
_entity.id
_entity.type
_entity.pdbx_description
1 polymer ?
#
loop_
_entity_poly.entity_id
_entity_poly.type
_entity_poly.pdbx_seq_one_letter_code
_entity_poly.pdbx_strand_id
1 'polypeptide(L)' 'MPGGSEWIFIIIAAGLLIFGAKKIPELARTLGKSKGEFEKGKIEAEKELKDLKEKKD' A
#
# COMPACT_ATOMS: atom_id res chain seq x y z
N MET A 1 30.18 16.55 9.62
CA MET A 1 28.86 15.97 9.99
C MET A 1 28.23 15.43 8.73
N PRO A 2 27.54 14.27 8.78
CA PRO A 2 26.81 13.76 7.62
C PRO A 2 25.76 14.79 7.17
N GLY A 3 25.70 15.08 5.87
CA GLY A 3 24.69 15.90 5.23
C GLY A 3 23.33 15.20 5.18
N GLY A 4 22.27 15.97 4.93
CA GLY A 4 20.88 15.47 4.98
C GLY A 4 20.60 14.25 4.08
N SER A 5 21.30 14.14 2.94
CA SER A 5 21.20 12.98 2.04
C SER A 5 21.81 11.71 2.63
N GLU A 6 22.92 11.82 3.38
CA GLU A 6 23.60 10.68 3.99
C GLU A 6 22.77 10.08 5.13
N TRP A 7 21.98 10.91 5.84
CA TRP A 7 21.03 10.44 6.85
C TRP A 7 19.94 9.53 6.28
N ILE A 8 19.47 9.77 5.06
CA ILE A 8 18.47 8.92 4.39
C ILE A 8 19.04 7.52 4.19
N PHE A 9 20.28 7.41 3.71
CA PHE A 9 20.95 6.12 3.52
C PHE A 9 21.18 5.40 4.84
N ILE A 10 21.54 6.12 5.91
CA ILE A 10 21.72 5.54 7.25
C ILE A 10 20.40 4.96 7.77
N ILE A 11 19.28 5.67 7.62
CA ILE A 11 17.96 5.19 8.05
C ILE A 11 17.54 3.95 7.27
N ILE A 12 17.75 3.95 5.94
CA ILE A 12 17.45 2.80 5.10
C ILE A 12 18.31 1.61 5.52
N ALA A 13 19.61 1.80 5.70
CA ALA A 13 20.53 0.74 6.13
C ALA A 13 20.14 0.17 7.52
N ALA A 14 19.84 1.04 8.49
CA ALA A 14 19.36 0.63 9.81
C ALA A 14 18.05 -0.18 9.71
N GLY A 15 17.10 0.29 8.90
CA GLY A 15 15.86 -0.44 8.62
C GLY A 15 16.11 -1.81 7.99
N LEU A 16 17.02 -1.90 7.01
CA LEU A 16 17.40 -3.17 6.38
C LEU A 16 18.09 -4.13 7.34
N LEU A 17 18.85 -3.65 8.33
CA LEU A 17 19.47 -4.50 9.35
C LEU A 17 18.44 -5.04 10.35
N ILE A 18 17.46 -4.21 10.76
CA ILE A 18 16.42 -4.62 11.72
C ILE A 18 15.41 -5.56 11.05
N PHE A 19 14.94 -5.20 9.86
CA PHE A 19 13.84 -5.90 9.19
C PHE A 19 14.32 -6.91 8.14
N GLY A 20 15.56 -6.79 7.67
CA GLY A 20 16.09 -7.59 6.57
C GLY A 20 15.67 -7.06 5.20
N ALA A 21 16.57 -7.12 4.21
CA ALA A 21 16.30 -6.62 2.86
C ALA A 21 15.14 -7.32 2.14
N LYS A 22 14.78 -8.54 2.55
CA LYS A 22 13.64 -9.29 2.00
C LYS A 22 12.28 -8.77 2.47
N LYS A 23 12.19 -8.09 3.62
CA LYS A 23 10.90 -7.61 4.15
C LYS A 23 10.35 -6.41 3.41
N ILE A 24 11.18 -5.52 2.88
CA ILE A 24 10.71 -4.36 2.11
C ILE A 24 9.92 -4.80 0.86
N PRO A 25 10.42 -5.71 -0.02
CA PRO A 25 9.64 -6.25 -1.14
C PRO A 25 8.39 -7.03 -0.73
N GLU A 26 8.46 -7.77 0.39
CA GLU A 26 7.33 -8.56 0.90
C GLU A 26 6.18 -7.65 1.38
N LEU A 27 6.51 -6.61 2.14
CA LEU A 27 5.55 -5.59 2.59
C LEU A 27 4.94 -4.85 1.39
N ALA A 28 5.75 -4.43 0.42
CA ALA A 28 5.26 -3.77 -0.79
C ALA A 28 4.29 -4.67 -1.58
N ARG A 29 4.60 -5.96 -1.73
CA ARG A 29 3.71 -6.94 -2.38
C ARG A 29 2.40 -7.12 -1.63
N THR A 30 2.44 -7.29 -0.31
CA THR A 30 1.25 -7.48 0.50
C THR A 30 0.38 -6.23 0.52
N LEU A 31 0.97 -5.06 0.76
CA LEU A 31 0.26 -3.77 0.70
C LEU A 31 -0.34 -3.51 -0.68
N GLY A 32 0.40 -3.81 -1.75
CA GLY A 32 -0.09 -3.67 -3.12
C GLY A 32 -1.29 -4.57 -3.41
N LYS A 33 -1.24 -5.84 -2.96
CA LYS A 33 -2.37 -6.76 -3.06
C LYS A 33 -3.58 -6.26 -2.28
N SER A 34 -3.40 -5.91 -1.00
CA SER A 34 -4.50 -5.42 -0.16
C SER A 34 -5.13 -4.15 -0.73
N LYS A 35 -4.33 -3.21 -1.23
CA LYS A 35 -4.84 -2.00 -1.89
C LYS A 35 -5.60 -2.34 -3.18
N GLY A 36 -5.11 -3.28 -3.97
CA GLY A 36 -5.78 -3.71 -5.21
C GLY A 36 -7.14 -4.35 -4.94
N GLU A 37 -7.23 -5.26 -3.97
CA GLU A 37 -8.49 -5.89 -3.59
C GLU A 37 -9.47 -4.88 -2.96
N PHE A 38 -8.96 -3.94 -2.16
CA PHE A 38 -9.78 -2.85 -1.61
C PHE A 38 -10.39 -1.96 -2.69
N GLU A 39 -9.61 -1.56 -3.70
CA GLU A 39 -10.11 -0.71 -4.79
C GLU A 39 -11.17 -1.44 -5.62
N LYS A 40 -10.97 -2.74 -5.91
CA LYS A 40 -11.98 -3.55 -6.60
C LYS A 40 -13.28 -3.64 -5.81
N GLY A 41 -13.19 -3.96 -4.52
CA GLY A 41 -14.36 -4.05 -3.65
C GLY A 41 -15.11 -2.71 -3.53
N LYS A 42 -14.37 -1.60 -3.54
CA LYS A 42 -14.96 -0.25 -3.57
C LYS A 42 -15.75 -0.01 -4.87
N ILE A 43 -15.17 -0.33 -6.03
CA ILE A 43 -15.83 -0.17 -7.33
C ILE A 43 -17.09 -1.04 -7.42
N GLU A 44 -17.01 -2.29 -6.97
CA GLU A 44 -18.16 -3.21 -6.94
C GLU A 44 -19.28 -2.68 -6.04
N ALA A 45 -18.94 -2.20 -4.83
CA ALA A 45 -19.91 -1.60 -3.92
C ALA A 45 -20.56 -0.32 -4.49
N GLU A 46 -19.79 0.53 -5.18
CA GLU A 46 -20.33 1.71 -5.86
C GLU A 46 -21.30 1.34 -6.99
N LYS A 47 -20.98 0.29 -7.74
CA LYS A 47 -21.86 -0.22 -8.80
C LYS A 47 -23.15 -0.80 -8.24
N GLU A 48 -23.07 -1.65 -7.21
CA GLU A 48 -24.25 -2.20 -6.54
C GLU A 48 -25.15 -1.09 -5.97
N LEU A 49 -24.55 -0.08 -5.35
CA LEU A 49 -25.30 1.06 -4.82
C LEU A 49 -26.03 1.83 -5.93
N LYS A 50 -25.42 1.96 -7.11
CA LYS A 50 -26.03 2.61 -8.27
C LYS A 50 -27.18 1.78 -8.83
N ASP A 51 -26.97 0.48 -9.02
CA ASP A 51 -28.00 -0.44 -9.52
C ASP A 51 -29.21 -0.51 -8.58
N LEU A 52 -28.99 -0.42 -7.26
CA LEU A 52 -30.07 -0.36 -6.25
C LEU A 52 -30.85 0.95 -6.30
N LYS A 53 -30.20 2.07 -6.62
CA LYS A 53 -30.90 3.37 -6.81
C LYS A 53 -31.74 3.36 -8.08
N GLU A 54 -31.18 2.89 -9.20
CA GLU A 54 -31.89 2.82 -10.49
C GLU A 54 -33.10 1.85 -10.47
N LYS A 55 -33.09 0.82 -9.60
CA LYS A 55 -34.25 -0.08 -9.41
C LYS A 55 -35.36 0.48 -8.51
N LYS A 56 -35.07 1.55 -7.75
CA LYS A 56 -35.99 2.12 -6.76
C LYS A 56 -36.83 3.28 -7.32
N ASP A 57 -36.42 3.80 -8.47
CA ASP A 57 -37.15 4.77 -9.31
C ASP A 57 -37.95 4.02 -10.41
#